data_AF-A0A7C4SEI3-F1
#
_entry.id   AF-A0A7C4SEI3-F1
#
_cell.length_a   1.000
_cell.length_b   1.000
_cell.length_c   1.000
_cell.angle_alpha   90.00
_cell.angle_beta   90.00
_cell.angle_gamma   90.00
#
_symmetry.space_group_name_H-M   'P 1'
#
loop_
_entity.id
_entity.type
_entity.pdbx_description
1 polymer ?
#
loop_
_entity_poly.entity_id
_entity_poly.type
_entity_poly.pdbx_seq_one_letter_code
_entity_poly.pdbx_strand_id
1 'polypeptide(L)'
;LQLLRQPAGDPMIDGPELARWLAEKLEAPVRHLHAPLLVESEAVAQALQRERAIAETLAIARKVHVALIGIGSVDPRLSSLRRAGYLTEAELEALRTAGAVGDVLARALDAEGNLLDHPLNRRVVGLEPEALRRIPTVIAVAGGVAKAPAIRAALRGGYVDVLVTDAEAAAAVLALEGAMAYA
;
A
#
# COMPACT_ATOMS: atom_id res chain seq x y z
N LEU A 1 -16.52 -0.45 30.71
CA LEU A 1 -15.17 -1.02 30.51
C LEU A 1 -14.66 -0.56 29.14
N GLN A 2 -14.14 0.67 29.11
CA GLN A 2 -13.37 1.18 27.98
C GLN A 2 -12.05 0.40 27.87
N LEU A 3 -11.37 0.56 26.72
CA LEU A 3 -9.95 0.29 26.47
C LEU A 3 -9.63 -0.97 25.61
N LEU A 4 -10.26 -1.06 24.44
CA LEU A 4 -9.51 -1.38 23.20
C LEU A 4 -9.27 -0.08 22.43
N ARG A 5 -8.55 0.87 23.06
CA ARG A 5 -7.92 1.93 22.30
C ARG A 5 -6.73 1.27 21.62
N GLN A 6 -6.94 0.75 20.41
CA GLN A 6 -5.86 0.77 19.42
C GLN A 6 -5.23 2.17 19.51
N PRO A 7 -3.90 2.34 19.48
CA PRO A 7 -3.32 3.68 19.41
C PRO A 7 -4.12 4.40 18.32
N ALA A 8 -4.72 5.54 18.66
CA ALA A 8 -5.60 6.26 17.75
C ALA A 8 -4.74 6.64 16.55
N GLY A 9 -4.71 5.77 15.54
CA GLY A 9 -4.08 6.03 14.27
C GLY A 9 -4.72 7.28 13.73
N ASP A 10 -3.91 8.15 13.13
CA ASP A 10 -4.42 9.32 12.45
C ASP A 10 -5.54 8.87 11.48
N PRO A 11 -6.81 9.27 11.69
CA PRO A 11 -7.93 8.79 10.87
C PRO A 11 -7.73 9.10 9.38
N MET A 12 -6.90 10.09 9.08
CA MET A 12 -6.52 10.47 7.71
C MET A 12 -5.63 9.43 7.00
N ILE A 13 -5.08 8.47 7.74
CA ILE A 13 -4.22 7.40 7.19
C ILE A 13 -4.73 5.99 7.51
N ASP A 14 -5.92 5.86 8.13
CA ASP A 14 -6.54 4.57 8.44
C ASP A 14 -7.43 4.09 7.27
N GLY A 15 -7.04 2.98 6.65
CA GLY A 15 -7.73 2.43 5.47
C GLY A 15 -9.21 2.13 5.70
N PRO A 16 -9.60 1.43 6.78
CA PRO A 16 -11.01 1.19 7.12
C PRO A 16 -11.84 2.47 7.27
N GLU A 17 -11.31 3.50 7.93
CA GLU A 17 -12.00 4.77 8.10
C GLU A 17 -12.16 5.54 6.77
N LEU A 18 -11.12 5.56 5.92
CA LEU A 18 -11.21 6.14 4.58
C LEU A 18 -12.26 5.42 3.72
N ALA A 19 -12.33 4.09 3.79
CA ALA A 19 -13.34 3.31 3.10
C ALA A 19 -14.76 3.64 3.61
N ARG A 20 -14.93 3.83 4.92
CA ARG A 20 -16.20 4.25 5.53
C ARG A 20 -16.61 5.64 5.05
N TRP A 21 -15.70 6.62 5.04
CA TRP A 21 -15.99 7.97 4.55
C TRP A 21 -16.38 7.98 3.07
N LEU A 22 -15.68 7.22 2.24
CA LEU A 22 -16.02 7.10 0.83
C LEU A 22 -17.41 6.48 0.64
N ALA A 23 -17.72 5.42 1.38
CA ALA A 23 -19.03 4.77 1.34
C ALA A 23 -20.16 5.73 1.75
N GLU A 24 -19.96 6.55 2.79
CA GLU A 24 -20.93 7.57 3.22
C GLU A 24 -21.17 8.63 2.17
N LYS A 25 -20.12 9.11 1.49
CA LYS A 25 -20.26 10.10 0.40
C LYS A 25 -20.95 9.55 -0.83
N LEU A 26 -20.89 8.24 -1.03
CA LEU A 26 -21.50 7.54 -2.17
C LEU A 26 -22.85 6.89 -1.82
N GLU A 27 -23.31 7.02 -0.57
CA GLU A 27 -24.50 6.31 -0.05
C GLU A 27 -24.46 4.79 -0.33
N ALA A 28 -23.25 4.22 -0.25
CA ALA A 28 -22.99 2.82 -0.59
C ALA A 28 -22.71 1.97 0.67
N PRO A 29 -22.96 0.65 0.62
CA PRO A 29 -22.56 -0.24 1.70
C PRO A 29 -21.03 -0.39 1.77
N VAL A 30 -20.49 -0.52 2.98
CA VAL A 30 -19.07 -0.80 3.24
C VAL A 30 -18.88 -2.23 3.72
N ARG A 31 -17.84 -2.91 3.22
CA ARG A 31 -17.39 -4.21 3.73
C ARG A 31 -15.95 -4.09 4.22
N HIS A 32 -15.75 -4.32 5.52
CA HIS A 32 -14.44 -4.24 6.14
C HIS A 32 -13.70 -5.57 6.07
N LEU A 33 -12.38 -5.50 5.91
CA LEU A 33 -11.49 -6.62 6.14
C LEU A 33 -11.15 -6.66 7.64
N HIS A 34 -11.80 -7.57 8.38
CA HIS A 34 -11.56 -7.72 9.81
C HIS A 34 -10.30 -8.55 10.09
N ALA A 35 -9.15 -7.97 9.82
CA ALA A 35 -7.83 -8.57 10.06
C ALA A 35 -6.79 -7.49 10.41
N PRO A 36 -5.75 -7.83 11.19
CA PRO A 36 -4.58 -6.95 11.32
C PRO A 36 -3.88 -6.81 9.97
N LEU A 37 -3.41 -5.61 9.62
CA LEU A 37 -2.67 -5.37 8.37
C LEU A 37 -1.36 -6.17 8.30
N LEU A 38 -0.61 -6.18 9.40
CA LEU A 38 0.69 -6.83 9.54
C LEU A 38 0.67 -7.70 10.80
N VAL A 39 1.21 -8.91 10.70
CA VAL A 39 1.37 -9.85 11.84
C VAL A 39 2.81 -10.24 12.02
N GLU A 40 3.18 -10.90 13.12
CA GLU A 40 4.58 -11.22 13.42
C GLU A 40 5.22 -12.29 12.51
N SER A 41 4.42 -13.21 11.95
CA SER A 41 4.96 -14.30 11.13
C SER A 41 4.14 -14.57 9.88
N GLU A 42 4.83 -15.05 8.85
CA GLU A 42 4.20 -15.51 7.61
C GLU A 42 3.17 -16.61 7.87
N ALA A 43 3.45 -17.54 8.79
CA ALA A 43 2.52 -18.62 9.13
C ALA A 43 1.18 -18.07 9.66
N VAL A 44 1.22 -17.03 10.49
CA VAL A 44 0.01 -16.35 10.98
C VAL A 44 -0.70 -15.61 9.84
N ALA A 45 0.05 -14.93 8.97
CA ALA A 45 -0.54 -14.22 7.84
C ALA A 45 -1.28 -15.18 6.91
N GLN A 46 -0.67 -16.33 6.59
CA GLN A 46 -1.29 -17.37 5.79
C GLN A 46 -2.52 -18.00 6.47
N ALA A 47 -2.47 -18.24 7.78
CA ALA A 47 -3.61 -18.77 8.53
C ALA A 47 -4.81 -17.81 8.50
N LEU A 48 -4.57 -16.52 8.76
CA LEU A 48 -5.62 -15.49 8.72
C LEU A 48 -6.20 -15.33 7.31
N GLN A 49 -5.36 -15.36 6.27
CA GLN A 49 -5.86 -15.27 4.89
C GLN A 49 -6.71 -16.47 4.45
N ARG A 50 -6.59 -17.62 5.14
CA ARG A 50 -7.43 -18.81 4.92
C ARG A 50 -8.70 -18.82 5.78
N GLU A 51 -8.78 -17.97 6.80
CA GLU A 51 -9.98 -17.83 7.63
C GLU A 51 -11.15 -17.36 6.75
N ARG A 52 -12.29 -18.02 6.87
CA ARG A 52 -13.39 -17.91 5.90
C ARG A 52 -13.82 -16.46 5.67
N ALA A 53 -14.04 -15.71 6.75
CA ALA A 53 -14.53 -14.32 6.67
C ALA A 53 -13.52 -13.38 5.99
N ILE A 54 -12.22 -13.61 6.20
CA ILE A 54 -11.14 -12.83 5.59
C ILE A 54 -11.02 -13.21 4.11
N ALA A 55 -10.95 -14.51 3.82
CA ALA A 55 -10.84 -15.05 2.47
C ALA A 55 -11.99 -14.58 1.56
N GLU A 56 -13.22 -14.59 2.05
CA GLU A 56 -14.40 -14.10 1.32
C GLU A 56 -14.30 -12.61 0.99
N THR A 57 -13.88 -11.78 1.95
CA THR A 57 -13.71 -10.34 1.73
C THR A 57 -12.59 -10.06 0.71
N LEU A 58 -11.47 -10.78 0.78
CA LEU A 58 -10.40 -10.70 -0.21
C LEU A 58 -10.85 -11.19 -1.60
N ALA A 59 -11.70 -12.22 -1.67
CA ALA A 59 -12.25 -12.71 -2.93
C ALA A 59 -13.19 -11.67 -3.60
N ILE A 60 -13.94 -10.90 -2.82
CA ILE A 60 -14.73 -9.76 -3.32
C ILE A 60 -13.78 -8.65 -3.80
N ALA A 61 -12.77 -8.29 -3.00
CA ALA A 61 -11.80 -7.26 -3.36
C ALA A 61 -11.08 -7.55 -4.69
N ARG A 62 -10.80 -8.82 -5.00
CA ARG A 62 -10.21 -9.26 -6.29
C ARG A 62 -11.11 -9.04 -7.51
N LYS A 63 -12.42 -8.82 -7.32
CA LYS A 63 -13.43 -8.73 -8.39
C LYS A 63 -13.99 -7.32 -8.56
N VAL A 64 -13.43 -6.33 -7.88
CA VAL A 64 -13.87 -4.94 -8.04
C VAL A 64 -13.55 -4.44 -9.45
N HIS A 65 -14.37 -3.53 -9.95
CA HIS A 65 -14.13 -2.86 -11.23
C HIS A 65 -13.10 -1.73 -11.10
N VAL A 66 -13.05 -1.11 -9.91
CA VAL A 66 -12.14 0.01 -9.62
C VAL A 66 -11.48 -0.23 -8.27
N ALA A 67 -10.16 -0.05 -8.22
CA ALA A 67 -9.39 0.05 -6.98
C ALA A 67 -8.87 1.46 -6.81
N LEU A 68 -9.09 2.05 -5.63
CA LEU A 68 -8.48 3.32 -5.23
C LEU A 68 -7.41 3.02 -4.19
N ILE A 69 -6.15 3.35 -4.48
CA ILE A 69 -5.00 3.04 -3.63
C ILE A 69 -4.14 4.27 -3.36
N GLY A 70 -3.38 4.23 -2.27
CA GLY A 70 -2.23 5.11 -2.07
C GLY A 70 -0.93 4.45 -2.51
N ILE A 71 0.10 5.26 -2.73
CA ILE A 71 1.48 4.80 -2.86
C ILE A 71 2.24 5.31 -1.64
N GLY A 72 2.76 4.37 -0.86
CA GLY A 72 3.48 4.68 0.35
C GLY A 72 4.97 4.92 0.08
N SER A 73 5.64 5.43 1.10
CA SER A 73 7.04 5.87 1.02
C SER A 73 7.84 5.19 2.11
N VAL A 74 9.09 4.89 1.80
CA VAL A 74 10.07 4.43 2.78
C VAL A 74 10.86 5.59 3.41
N ASP A 75 10.57 6.86 3.10
CA ASP A 75 11.14 7.99 3.84
C ASP A 75 10.60 7.97 5.30
N PRO A 76 11.48 7.92 6.32
CA PRO A 76 11.08 7.89 7.74
C PRO A 76 10.08 8.97 8.16
N ARG A 77 10.12 10.13 7.51
CA ARG A 77 9.23 11.27 7.80
C ARG A 77 7.84 11.10 7.18
N LEU A 78 7.75 10.29 6.11
CA LEU A 78 6.55 10.17 5.28
C LEU A 78 5.88 8.80 5.37
N SER A 79 6.60 7.76 5.81
CA SER A 79 6.09 6.39 5.87
C SER A 79 4.85 6.27 6.75
N SER A 80 3.71 5.99 6.11
CA SER A 80 2.45 5.77 6.81
C SER A 80 2.51 4.50 7.68
N LEU A 81 3.17 3.44 7.21
CA LEU A 81 3.35 2.21 7.98
C LEU A 81 4.08 2.45 9.30
N ARG A 82 5.13 3.28 9.30
CA ARG A 82 5.86 3.67 10.52
C ARG A 82 5.06 4.63 11.40
N ARG A 83 4.38 5.63 10.79
CA ARG A 83 3.55 6.59 11.54
C ARG A 83 2.34 5.94 12.21
N ALA A 84 1.76 4.92 11.58
CA ALA A 84 0.66 4.12 12.12
C ALA A 84 1.13 3.03 13.11
N GLY A 85 2.44 2.86 13.29
CA GLY A 85 3.02 1.91 14.24
C GLY A 85 3.07 0.46 13.75
N TYR A 86 2.85 0.20 12.46
CA TYR A 86 3.03 -1.14 11.88
C TYR A 86 4.50 -1.52 11.75
N LEU A 87 5.38 -0.53 11.56
CA LEU A 87 6.81 -0.73 11.46
C LEU A 87 7.56 0.08 12.50
N THR A 88 8.57 -0.55 13.08
CA THR A 88 9.61 0.14 13.84
C THR A 88 10.53 0.92 12.89
N GLU A 89 11.28 1.88 13.43
CA GLU A 89 12.31 2.60 12.68
C GLU A 89 13.37 1.63 12.10
N ALA A 90 13.73 0.60 12.88
CA ALA A 90 14.69 -0.42 12.47
C ALA A 90 14.17 -1.29 11.32
N GLU A 91 12.89 -1.69 11.34
CA GLU A 91 12.28 -2.45 10.24
C GLU A 91 12.15 -1.61 8.97
N LEU A 92 11.84 -0.31 9.11
CA LEU A 92 11.81 0.60 7.97
C LEU A 92 13.20 0.78 7.35
N GLU A 93 14.24 0.92 8.17
CA GLU A 93 15.62 1.03 7.67
C GLU A 93 16.12 -0.28 7.06
N ALA A 94 15.72 -1.43 7.60
CA ALA A 94 16.01 -2.72 7.00
C ALA A 94 15.38 -2.86 5.60
N LEU A 95 14.14 -2.41 5.40
CA LEU A 95 13.52 -2.35 4.08
C LEU A 95 14.30 -1.46 3.11
N ARG A 96 14.69 -0.25 3.55
CA ARG A 96 15.46 0.70 2.73
C ARG A 96 16.81 0.11 2.33
N THR A 97 17.51 -0.51 3.27
CA THR A 97 18.81 -1.16 3.04
C THR A 97 18.68 -2.33 2.06
N ALA A 98 17.55 -3.04 2.10
CA ALA A 98 17.24 -4.11 1.16
C ALA A 98 16.82 -3.61 -0.24
N GLY A 99 16.74 -2.29 -0.46
CA GLY A 99 16.45 -1.69 -1.77
C GLY A 99 15.01 -1.26 -1.97
N ALA A 100 14.18 -1.26 -0.93
CA ALA A 100 12.81 -0.74 -1.05
C ALA A 100 12.83 0.76 -1.36
N VAL A 101 11.99 1.19 -2.31
CA VAL A 101 11.79 2.62 -2.65
C VAL A 101 10.39 3.12 -2.31
N GLY A 102 9.47 2.22 -2.00
CA GLY A 102 8.07 2.50 -1.66
C GLY A 102 7.28 1.22 -1.45
N ASP A 103 5.98 1.35 -1.30
CA ASP A 103 5.07 0.21 -1.13
C ASP A 103 3.70 0.44 -1.78
N VAL A 104 3.07 -0.66 -2.19
CA VAL A 104 1.66 -0.74 -2.57
C VAL A 104 1.01 -1.84 -1.75
N LEU A 105 -0.20 -1.60 -1.25
CA LEU A 105 -0.91 -2.55 -0.38
C LEU A 105 -0.04 -3.06 0.79
N ALA A 106 0.73 -2.16 1.41
CA ALA A 106 1.69 -2.44 2.49
C ALA A 106 2.83 -3.42 2.13
N ARG A 107 3.05 -3.71 0.85
CA ARG A 107 4.17 -4.54 0.38
C ARG A 107 5.21 -3.70 -0.36
N ALA A 108 6.44 -3.80 0.10
CA ALA A 108 7.57 -3.04 -0.37
C ALA A 108 7.96 -3.43 -1.81
N LEU A 109 8.29 -2.41 -2.61
CA LEU A 109 8.75 -2.51 -3.99
C LEU A 109 10.19 -2.03 -4.12
N ASP A 110 10.95 -2.67 -5.01
CA ASP A 110 12.24 -2.16 -5.50
C ASP A 110 12.07 -1.03 -6.53
N ALA A 111 13.18 -0.48 -7.02
CA ALA A 111 13.18 0.62 -7.99
C ALA A 111 12.61 0.25 -9.38
N GLU A 112 12.53 -1.04 -9.67
CA GLU A 112 12.02 -1.60 -10.92
C GLU A 112 10.52 -1.96 -10.83
N GLY A 113 9.94 -1.87 -9.63
CA GLY A 113 8.54 -2.18 -9.36
C GLY A 113 8.28 -3.67 -9.06
N ASN A 114 9.32 -4.46 -8.79
CA ASN A 114 9.14 -5.83 -8.32
C ASN A 114 8.87 -5.83 -6.81
N LEU A 115 8.11 -6.82 -6.36
CA LEU A 115 7.99 -7.06 -4.93
C LEU A 115 9.34 -7.48 -4.38
N LEU A 116 9.77 -6.78 -3.34
CA LEU A 116 11.01 -7.10 -2.67
C LEU A 116 10.90 -8.47 -1.98
N ASP A 117 11.91 -9.33 -2.16
CA ASP A 117 12.02 -10.57 -1.39
C ASP A 117 12.43 -10.25 0.06
N HIS A 118 11.45 -9.87 0.86
CA HIS A 118 11.64 -9.48 2.25
C HIS A 118 10.56 -10.12 3.16
N PRO A 119 10.90 -10.60 4.37
CA PRO A 119 9.95 -11.24 5.28
C PRO A 119 8.72 -10.39 5.60
N LEU A 120 8.85 -9.07 5.62
CA LEU A 120 7.75 -8.14 5.85
C LEU A 120 6.61 -8.30 4.83
N ASN A 121 6.93 -8.48 3.55
CA ASN A 121 5.92 -8.65 2.51
C ASN A 121 5.08 -9.93 2.73
N ARG A 122 5.68 -10.97 3.31
CA ARG A 122 5.03 -12.26 3.62
C ARG A 122 4.17 -12.20 4.90
N ARG A 123 4.30 -11.13 5.69
CA ARG A 123 3.58 -10.89 6.94
C ARG A 123 2.30 -10.05 6.76
N VAL A 124 2.06 -9.54 5.55
CA VAL A 124 0.88 -8.71 5.24
C VAL A 124 -0.36 -9.58 5.09
N VAL A 125 -1.46 -9.20 5.74
CA VAL A 125 -2.78 -9.80 5.54
C VAL A 125 -3.61 -8.87 4.67
N GLY A 126 -3.70 -9.17 3.38
CA GLY A 126 -4.37 -8.29 2.44
C GLY A 126 -4.28 -8.79 1.01
N LEU A 127 -4.89 -8.04 0.11
CA LEU A 127 -4.84 -8.33 -1.33
C LEU A 127 -3.39 -8.36 -1.82
N GLU A 128 -2.99 -9.39 -2.56
CA GLU A 128 -1.66 -9.45 -3.21
C GLU A 128 -1.58 -8.41 -4.34
N PRO A 129 -0.45 -7.69 -4.50
CA PRO A 129 -0.26 -6.67 -5.55
C PRO A 129 -0.51 -7.19 -6.97
N GLU A 130 -0.26 -8.47 -7.24
CA GLU A 130 -0.57 -9.12 -8.52
C GLU A 130 -2.05 -9.04 -8.88
N ALA A 131 -2.93 -8.96 -7.88
CA ALA A 131 -4.36 -8.82 -8.12
C ALA A 131 -4.72 -7.45 -8.70
N LEU A 132 -3.94 -6.40 -8.41
CA LEU A 132 -4.15 -5.06 -8.98
C LEU A 132 -4.08 -5.09 -10.51
N ARG A 133 -3.14 -5.85 -11.06
CA ARG A 133 -2.98 -6.02 -12.53
C ARG A 133 -4.18 -6.64 -13.24
N ARG A 134 -5.13 -7.21 -12.49
CA ARG A 134 -6.35 -7.85 -13.03
C ARG A 134 -7.60 -6.98 -12.82
N ILE A 135 -7.51 -5.93 -12.01
CA ILE A 135 -8.61 -5.01 -11.78
C ILE A 135 -8.71 -4.09 -13.01
N PRO A 136 -9.90 -3.87 -13.59
CA PRO A 136 -10.03 -3.09 -14.82
C PRO A 136 -9.52 -1.64 -14.72
N THR A 137 -9.54 -1.05 -13.53
CA THR A 137 -9.02 0.30 -13.32
C THR A 137 -8.46 0.45 -11.91
N VAL A 138 -7.16 0.70 -11.80
CA VAL A 138 -6.47 1.02 -10.56
C VAL A 138 -6.09 2.50 -10.57
N ILE A 139 -6.74 3.27 -9.70
CA ILE A 139 -6.47 4.68 -9.47
C ILE A 139 -5.55 4.79 -8.26
N ALA A 140 -4.34 5.30 -8.46
CA ALA A 140 -3.43 5.64 -7.37
C ALA A 140 -3.43 7.14 -7.09
N VAL A 141 -3.44 7.51 -5.81
CA VAL A 141 -3.29 8.90 -5.37
C VAL A 141 -2.00 9.04 -4.58
N ALA A 142 -1.05 9.81 -5.11
CA ALA A 142 0.23 10.07 -4.45
C ALA A 142 0.88 11.33 -5.02
N GLY A 143 1.45 12.17 -4.15
CA GLY A 143 2.11 13.41 -4.53
C GLY A 143 3.31 13.74 -3.64
N GLY A 144 4.01 14.80 -4.00
CA GLY A 144 5.25 15.27 -3.42
C GLY A 144 6.49 14.63 -4.06
N VAL A 145 7.50 15.45 -4.34
CA VAL A 145 8.79 15.04 -4.94
C VAL A 145 9.43 13.86 -4.22
N ALA A 146 9.33 13.83 -2.88
CA ALA A 146 9.89 12.74 -2.06
C ALA A 146 9.26 11.36 -2.34
N LYS A 147 8.08 11.30 -2.96
CA LYS A 147 7.44 10.03 -3.38
C LYS A 147 7.75 9.64 -4.81
N ALA A 148 8.47 10.44 -5.59
CA ALA A 148 8.74 10.15 -6.99
C ALA A 148 9.37 8.76 -7.24
N PRO A 149 10.33 8.27 -6.42
CA PRO A 149 10.85 6.91 -6.59
C PRO A 149 9.79 5.82 -6.40
N ALA A 150 8.94 5.96 -5.38
CA ALA A 150 7.85 5.03 -5.09
C ALA A 150 6.77 5.05 -6.18
N ILE A 151 6.40 6.24 -6.65
CA ILE A 151 5.43 6.43 -7.75
C ILE A 151 5.97 5.76 -9.01
N ARG A 152 7.22 6.03 -9.37
CA ARG A 152 7.89 5.41 -10.52
C ARG A 152 7.89 3.89 -10.41
N ALA A 153 8.27 3.32 -9.27
CA ALA A 153 8.27 1.88 -9.06
C ALA A 153 6.87 1.27 -9.22
N ALA A 154 5.83 1.91 -8.65
CA ALA A 154 4.45 1.43 -8.78
C ALA A 154 3.97 1.42 -10.25
N LEU A 155 4.34 2.46 -11.02
CA LEU A 155 4.06 2.57 -12.45
C LEU A 155 4.82 1.50 -13.26
N ARG A 156 6.13 1.34 -13.04
CA ARG A 156 6.95 0.32 -13.74
C ARG A 156 6.50 -1.10 -13.42
N GLY A 157 6.07 -1.34 -12.19
CA GLY A 157 5.49 -2.62 -11.76
C GLY A 157 4.12 -2.91 -12.38
N GLY A 158 3.51 -1.95 -13.07
CA GLY A 158 2.20 -2.12 -13.72
C GLY A 158 1.04 -2.28 -12.72
N TYR A 159 1.16 -1.70 -11.53
CA TYR A 159 0.11 -1.77 -10.51
C TYR A 159 -0.95 -0.66 -10.61
N VAL A 160 -0.75 0.31 -11.50
CA VAL A 160 -1.52 1.56 -11.56
C VAL A 160 -1.89 1.87 -13.01
N ASP A 161 -3.17 2.11 -13.28
CA ASP A 161 -3.67 2.55 -14.59
C ASP A 161 -3.83 4.07 -14.65
N VAL A 162 -4.25 4.68 -13.55
CA VAL A 162 -4.49 6.13 -13.43
C VAL A 162 -3.74 6.66 -12.22
N LEU A 163 -2.86 7.63 -12.43
CA LEU A 163 -2.17 8.33 -11.34
C LEU A 163 -2.77 9.74 -11.17
N VAL A 164 -3.24 10.02 -9.95
CA VAL A 164 -3.55 11.36 -9.48
C VAL A 164 -2.38 11.86 -8.64
N THR A 165 -1.69 12.89 -9.12
CA THR A 165 -0.47 13.44 -8.51
C THR A 165 -0.37 14.96 -8.70
N ASP A 166 0.60 15.59 -8.06
CA ASP A 166 0.93 17.01 -8.28
C ASP A 166 2.03 17.17 -9.36
N ALA A 167 2.16 18.39 -9.88
CA ALA A 167 3.06 18.69 -10.98
C ALA A 167 4.55 18.43 -10.63
N GLU A 168 4.92 18.66 -9.37
CA GLU A 168 6.32 18.49 -8.91
C GLU A 168 6.71 17.02 -8.84
N ALA A 169 5.83 16.16 -8.30
CA ALA A 169 6.02 14.72 -8.31
C ALA A 169 6.03 14.16 -9.73
N ALA A 170 5.11 14.61 -10.60
CA ALA A 170 5.08 14.18 -12.00
C ALA A 170 6.39 14.52 -12.73
N ALA A 171 6.88 15.76 -12.58
CA ALA A 171 8.15 16.17 -13.18
C ALA A 171 9.35 15.36 -12.63
N ALA A 172 9.38 15.10 -11.33
CA ALA A 172 10.43 14.28 -10.72
C ALA A 172 10.39 12.82 -11.20
N VAL A 173 9.21 12.23 -11.38
CA VAL A 173 9.04 10.87 -11.95
C VAL A 173 9.57 10.83 -13.38
N LEU A 174 9.22 11.80 -14.22
CA LEU A 174 9.70 11.88 -15.61
C LEU A 174 11.22 12.06 -15.67
N ALA A 175 11.80 12.85 -14.77
CA ALA A 175 13.26 13.04 -14.71
C ALA A 175 14.00 11.75 -14.34
N LEU A 176 13.47 10.97 -13.38
CA LEU A 176 14.03 9.66 -13.01
C LEU A 176 14.01 8.68 -14.19
N GLU A 177 12.97 8.73 -15.02
CA GLU A 177 12.85 7.86 -16.18
C GLU A 177 13.76 8.30 -17.34
N GLY A 178 13.83 9.61 -17.60
CA GLY A 178 14.69 10.19 -18.63
C GLY A 178 16.19 10.03 -18.35
N ALA A 179 16.61 10.08 -17.08
CA ALA A 179 18.00 9.87 -16.68
C ALA A 179 18.50 8.44 -16.97
N MET A 180 17.61 7.45 -17.03
CA MET A 180 17.97 6.06 -17.38
C MET A 180 17.93 5.78 -18.89
N ALA A 181 17.24 6.60 -19.69
CA ALA A 181 17.19 6.43 -21.15
C ALA A 181 18.46 6.92 -21.88
N TYR A 182 19.33 7.65 -21.18
CA TYR A 182 20.58 8.22 -21.70
C TYR A 182 21.85 7.71 -20.99
N ALA A 183 21.72 6.72 -20.11
CA ALA A 183 22.82 6.02 -19.43
C ALA A 183 22.98 4.62 -20.02
#